data_AF-A0A6B2TIL3-F1
#
_entry.id   AF-A0A6B2TIL3-F1
#
_cell.length_a   1.000
_cell.length_b   1.000
_cell.length_c   1.000
_cell.angle_alpha   90.00
_cell.angle_beta   90.00
_cell.angle_gamma   90.00
#
_symmetry.space_group_name_H-M   'P 1'
#
loop_
_entity.id
_entity.type
_entity.pdbx_description
1 polymer ?
#
loop_
_entity_poly.entity_id
_entity_poly.type
_entity_poly.pdbx_seq_one_letter_code
_entity_poly.pdbx_strand_id
1 'polypeptide(L)'
;MAVVRRTAKGIWDRYSASDPGLLRLMAGLRTVGAILLALAVLAPLGTSVTHLVAGAMTAMVATFAIQEKEVRGQAITLALGLPVALAAISLGALLNSRVVAGDVFFIVLIFGAVYCRRFGDRGTALGLIGFQVYFVSLFVSASTSALPTLYLTLTIAFACSAVVRFAVVPETPERTLARLREAFRARLAQLIAHQIELLDADTDSGEGPEKVLDDLRRSTARLHEAALMIQGRLDEGSRDAAAAALLQRRVADAEI
;
A
#
# COMPACT_ATOMS: atom_id res chain seq x y z
N MET A 1 -28.18 -8.94 22.68
CA MET A 1 -26.87 -8.23 22.72
C MET A 1 -25.64 -9.17 22.69
N ALA A 2 -25.65 -10.35 23.31
CA ALA A 2 -24.49 -11.26 23.32
C ALA A 2 -24.16 -11.91 21.94
N VAL A 3 -25.18 -12.17 21.10
CA VAL A 3 -25.01 -12.79 19.78
C VAL A 3 -24.28 -11.87 18.79
N VAL A 4 -24.61 -10.56 18.80
CA VAL A 4 -23.95 -9.54 17.95
C VAL A 4 -22.47 -9.37 18.31
N ARG A 5 -22.11 -9.51 19.59
CA ARG A 5 -20.71 -9.49 20.03
C ARG A 5 -19.92 -10.72 19.55
N ARG A 6 -20.54 -11.90 19.46
CA ARG A 6 -19.89 -13.12 18.96
C ARG A 6 -19.64 -13.07 17.44
N THR A 7 -20.60 -12.59 16.66
CA THR A 7 -20.42 -12.43 15.19
C THR A 7 -19.41 -11.35 14.82
N ALA A 8 -19.41 -10.21 15.55
CA ALA A 8 -18.39 -9.18 15.35
C ALA A 8 -16.98 -9.71 15.66
N LYS A 9 -16.83 -10.54 16.71
CA LYS A 9 -15.55 -11.17 17.07
C LYS A 9 -15.07 -12.18 16.02
N GLY A 10 -15.97 -13.02 15.48
CA GLY A 10 -15.63 -13.98 14.42
C GLY A 10 -15.26 -13.33 13.08
N ILE A 11 -15.90 -12.22 12.72
CA ILE A 11 -15.53 -11.43 11.54
C ILE A 11 -14.17 -10.76 11.77
N TRP A 12 -13.95 -10.17 12.95
CA TRP A 12 -12.66 -9.58 13.32
C TRP A 12 -11.53 -10.62 13.30
N ASP A 13 -11.76 -11.81 13.86
CA ASP A 13 -10.79 -12.93 13.86
C ASP A 13 -10.46 -13.36 12.42
N ARG A 14 -11.43 -13.39 11.50
CA ARG A 14 -11.21 -13.73 10.09
C ARG A 14 -10.45 -12.64 9.32
N TYR A 15 -10.74 -11.37 9.60
CA TYR A 15 -10.00 -10.23 9.04
C TYR A 15 -8.55 -10.18 9.58
N SER A 16 -8.34 -10.43 10.87
CA SER A 16 -6.99 -10.46 11.46
C SER A 16 -6.17 -11.67 11.04
N ALA A 17 -6.84 -12.78 10.72
CA ALA A 17 -6.21 -13.97 10.16
C ALA A 17 -5.73 -13.72 8.72
N SER A 18 -6.40 -12.86 7.96
CA SER A 18 -6.10 -12.61 6.54
C SER A 18 -5.10 -11.47 6.29
N ASP A 19 -4.97 -10.51 7.21
CA ASP A 19 -4.07 -9.36 7.07
C ASP A 19 -3.50 -8.90 8.43
N PRO A 20 -2.32 -9.42 8.85
CA PRO A 20 -1.71 -9.04 10.12
C PRO A 20 -1.36 -7.55 10.13
N GLY A 21 -2.04 -6.77 10.99
CA GLY A 21 -1.80 -5.33 11.13
C GLY A 21 -2.64 -4.43 10.21
N LEU A 22 -3.63 -4.96 9.47
CA LEU A 22 -4.56 -4.20 8.62
C LEU A 22 -3.86 -3.35 7.54
N LEU A 23 -2.65 -3.76 7.13
CA LEU A 23 -1.81 -2.96 6.23
C LEU A 23 -2.38 -2.95 4.81
N ARG A 24 -2.88 -4.08 4.31
CA ARG A 24 -3.51 -4.16 2.99
C ARG A 24 -4.86 -3.47 3.00
N LEU A 25 -5.61 -3.56 4.11
CA LEU A 25 -6.87 -2.81 4.27
C LEU A 25 -6.64 -1.29 4.23
N MET A 26 -5.63 -0.78 4.95
CA MET A 26 -5.31 0.65 4.95
C MET A 26 -4.79 1.13 3.59
N ALA A 27 -3.98 0.33 2.91
CA ALA A 27 -3.54 0.63 1.55
C ALA A 27 -4.72 0.69 0.56
N GLY A 28 -5.66 -0.26 0.67
CA GLY A 28 -6.89 -0.27 -0.11
C GLY A 28 -7.77 0.94 0.19
N LEU A 29 -8.00 1.26 1.46
CA LEU A 29 -8.81 2.40 1.89
C LEU A 29 -8.22 3.73 1.40
N ARG A 30 -6.90 3.89 1.44
CA ARG A 30 -6.22 5.07 0.90
C ARG A 30 -6.45 5.22 -0.59
N THR A 31 -6.33 4.12 -1.34
CA THR A 31 -6.50 4.12 -2.80
C THR A 31 -7.94 4.46 -3.17
N VAL A 32 -8.91 3.77 -2.56
CA VAL A 32 -10.34 4.04 -2.78
C VAL A 32 -10.71 5.45 -2.34
N GLY A 33 -10.23 5.90 -1.18
CA GLY A 33 -10.44 7.24 -0.67
C GLY A 33 -9.90 8.32 -1.61
N ALA A 34 -8.69 8.13 -2.15
CA ALA A 34 -8.08 9.06 -3.10
C ALA A 34 -8.89 9.15 -4.41
N ILE A 35 -9.35 8.01 -4.94
CA ILE A 35 -10.19 7.97 -6.15
C ILE A 35 -11.52 8.66 -5.90
N LEU A 36 -12.22 8.30 -4.82
CA LEU A 36 -13.52 8.88 -4.49
C LEU A 36 -13.42 10.38 -4.23
N LEU A 37 -12.38 10.84 -3.53
CA LEU A 37 -12.16 12.25 -3.29
C LEU A 37 -11.86 13.00 -4.60
N ALA A 38 -11.01 12.45 -5.47
CA ALA A 38 -10.73 13.04 -6.77
C ALA A 38 -12.00 13.15 -7.63
N LEU A 39 -12.82 12.10 -7.68
CA LEU A 39 -14.09 12.11 -8.40
C LEU A 39 -15.10 13.09 -7.79
N ALA A 40 -15.19 13.17 -6.46
CA ALA A 40 -16.08 14.10 -5.77
C ALA A 40 -15.71 15.57 -6.02
N VAL A 41 -14.41 15.87 -6.19
CA VAL A 41 -13.94 17.22 -6.53
C VAL A 41 -14.11 17.52 -8.02
N LEU A 42 -13.85 16.54 -8.90
CA LEU A 42 -13.93 16.73 -10.36
C LEU A 42 -15.37 16.77 -10.90
N ALA A 43 -16.28 15.95 -10.36
CA ALA A 43 -17.67 15.89 -10.81
C ALA A 43 -18.40 17.25 -10.83
N PRO A 44 -18.34 18.10 -9.78
CA PRO A 44 -19.01 19.41 -9.79
C PRO A 44 -18.36 20.43 -10.73
N LEU A 45 -17.12 20.20 -11.19
CA LEU A 45 -16.43 21.07 -12.15
C LEU A 45 -16.94 20.89 -13.60
N GLY A 46 -17.93 20.01 -13.83
CA GLY A 46 -18.49 19.77 -15.15
C GLY A 46 -17.51 19.08 -16.12
N THR A 47 -16.48 18.41 -15.59
CA THR A 47 -15.50 17.70 -16.41
C THR A 47 -16.14 16.53 -17.16
N SER A 48 -15.79 16.36 -18.43
CA SER A 48 -16.23 15.21 -19.23
C SER A 48 -15.85 13.87 -18.55
N VAL A 49 -16.59 12.81 -18.88
CA VAL A 49 -16.34 11.45 -18.38
C VAL A 49 -14.89 11.00 -18.61
N THR A 50 -14.30 11.35 -19.74
CA THR A 50 -12.91 11.02 -20.08
C THR A 50 -11.91 11.63 -19.10
N HIS A 51 -12.15 12.87 -18.66
CA HIS A 51 -11.32 13.56 -17.67
C HIS A 51 -11.54 12.99 -16.26
N LEU A 52 -12.77 12.59 -15.92
CA LEU A 52 -13.05 11.89 -14.65
C LEU A 52 -12.28 10.57 -14.56
N VAL A 53 -12.27 9.78 -15.64
CA VAL A 53 -11.49 8.54 -15.72
C VAL A 53 -9.99 8.82 -15.61
N ALA A 54 -9.48 9.83 -16.32
CA ALA A 54 -8.08 10.24 -16.20
C ALA A 54 -7.70 10.63 -14.76
N GLY A 55 -8.55 11.42 -14.10
CA GLY A 55 -8.37 11.82 -12.70
C GLY A 55 -8.37 10.63 -11.75
N ALA A 56 -9.31 9.70 -11.90
CA ALA A 56 -9.38 8.48 -11.09
C ALA A 56 -8.15 7.59 -11.28
N MET A 57 -7.74 7.34 -12.52
CA MET A 57 -6.53 6.56 -12.81
C MET A 57 -5.27 7.24 -12.27
N THR A 58 -5.17 8.56 -12.40
CA THR A 58 -4.05 9.34 -11.85
C THR A 58 -4.00 9.24 -10.32
N ALA A 59 -5.14 9.38 -9.63
CA ALA A 59 -5.21 9.26 -8.17
C ALA A 59 -4.83 7.85 -7.70
N MET A 60 -5.26 6.82 -8.43
CA MET A 60 -4.88 5.43 -8.17
C MET A 60 -3.36 5.24 -8.29
N VAL A 61 -2.77 5.73 -9.38
CA VAL A 61 -1.33 5.61 -9.65
C VAL A 61 -0.51 6.37 -8.64
N ALA A 62 -0.86 7.62 -8.33
CA ALA A 62 -0.17 8.42 -7.32
C ALA A 62 -0.18 7.74 -5.95
N THR A 63 -1.26 7.03 -5.62
CA THR A 63 -1.37 6.30 -4.35
C THR A 63 -0.50 5.04 -4.35
N PHE A 64 -0.55 4.24 -5.42
CA PHE A 64 0.12 2.95 -5.53
C PHE A 64 1.62 3.05 -5.85
N ALA A 65 2.03 4.01 -6.67
CA ALA A 65 3.42 4.17 -7.11
C ALA A 65 4.34 4.56 -5.96
N ILE A 66 3.83 5.33 -5.00
CA ILE A 66 4.61 5.80 -3.86
C ILE A 66 4.60 4.69 -2.80
N GLN A 67 5.70 3.95 -2.73
CA GLN A 67 5.91 2.87 -1.76
C GLN A 67 6.92 3.24 -0.66
N GLU A 68 7.45 4.45 -0.70
CA GLU A 68 8.38 4.96 0.32
C GLU A 68 7.78 4.90 1.72
N LYS A 69 8.61 4.62 2.71
CA LYS A 69 8.20 4.43 4.10
C LYS A 69 8.24 5.72 4.91
N GLU A 70 9.21 6.58 4.63
CA GLU A 70 9.33 7.87 5.28
C GLU A 70 8.34 8.86 4.71
N VAL A 71 7.58 9.52 5.59
CA VAL A 71 6.60 10.56 5.23
C VAL A 71 7.25 11.67 4.40
N ARG A 72 8.49 12.07 4.75
CA ARG A 72 9.25 13.09 4.02
C ARG A 72 9.62 12.62 2.61
N GLY A 73 10.04 11.36 2.47
CA GLY A 73 10.32 10.76 1.16
C GLY A 73 9.08 10.69 0.28
N GLN A 74 7.97 10.21 0.84
CA GLN A 74 6.67 10.19 0.15
C GLN A 74 6.25 11.58 -0.34
N ALA A 75 6.42 12.62 0.49
CA ALA A 75 6.07 13.99 0.11
C ALA A 75 6.94 14.51 -1.03
N ILE A 76 8.25 14.25 -0.99
CA ILE A 76 9.19 14.62 -2.06
C ILE A 76 8.81 13.91 -3.36
N THR A 77 8.54 12.61 -3.32
CA THR A 77 8.20 11.83 -4.52
C THR A 77 6.83 12.19 -5.07
N LEU A 78 5.86 12.53 -4.22
CA LEU A 78 4.59 13.07 -4.68
C LEU A 78 4.77 14.43 -5.37
N ALA A 79 5.61 15.29 -4.78
CA ALA A 79 5.93 16.60 -5.34
C ALA A 79 6.71 16.51 -6.66
N LEU A 80 7.62 15.54 -6.80
CA LEU A 80 8.34 15.24 -8.04
C LEU A 80 7.49 14.46 -9.05
N GLY A 81 6.53 13.67 -8.58
CA GLY A 81 5.62 12.90 -9.41
C GLY A 81 4.69 13.78 -10.23
N LEU A 82 4.25 14.91 -9.68
CA LEU A 82 3.40 15.87 -10.37
C LEU A 82 4.06 16.45 -11.65
N PRO A 83 5.26 17.06 -11.61
CA PRO A 83 5.91 17.56 -12.83
C PRO A 83 6.23 16.45 -13.82
N VAL A 84 6.56 15.23 -13.35
CA VAL A 84 6.74 14.05 -14.22
C VAL A 84 5.43 13.68 -14.93
N ALA A 85 4.31 13.66 -14.21
CA ALA A 85 2.99 13.41 -14.77
C ALA A 85 2.58 14.49 -15.77
N LEU A 86 2.82 15.76 -15.46
CA LEU A 86 2.56 16.88 -16.37
C LEU A 86 3.41 16.75 -17.64
N ALA A 87 4.71 16.50 -17.53
CA ALA A 87 5.57 16.28 -18.69
C ALA A 87 5.11 15.09 -19.55
N ALA A 88 4.73 13.98 -18.90
CA ALA A 88 4.24 12.79 -19.58
C ALA A 88 2.94 13.05 -20.37
N ILE A 89 1.97 13.76 -19.78
CA ILE A 89 0.72 14.10 -20.49
C ILE A 89 0.97 15.14 -21.60
N SER A 90 1.88 16.10 -21.42
CA SER A 90 2.26 17.05 -22.47
C SER A 90 2.84 16.32 -23.68
N LEU A 91 3.77 15.39 -23.44
CA LEU A 91 4.38 14.58 -24.49
C LEU A 91 3.32 13.73 -25.18
N GLY A 92 2.45 13.07 -24.43
CA GLY A 92 1.32 12.33 -24.99
C GLY A 92 0.43 13.17 -25.90
N ALA A 93 0.10 14.40 -25.49
CA ALA A 93 -0.73 15.30 -26.29
C ALA A 93 -0.04 15.81 -27.56
N LEU A 94 1.27 16.07 -27.50
CA LEU A 94 2.07 16.49 -28.66
C LEU A 94 2.24 15.36 -29.67
N LEU A 95 2.52 14.15 -29.18
CA LEU A 95 2.72 12.95 -30.01
C LEU A 95 1.42 12.31 -30.50
N ASN A 96 0.26 12.74 -29.99
CA ASN A 96 -1.06 12.23 -30.41
C ASN A 96 -1.26 12.30 -31.95
N SER A 97 -0.79 13.38 -32.58
CA SER A 97 -0.89 13.57 -34.05
C SER A 97 0.00 12.63 -34.87
N ARG A 98 0.99 11.96 -34.26
CA ARG A 98 2.00 11.13 -34.93
C ARG A 98 2.06 9.75 -34.29
N VAL A 99 1.12 8.87 -34.64
CA VAL A 99 0.95 7.52 -34.06
C VAL A 99 2.29 6.75 -33.97
N VAL A 100 3.05 6.68 -35.07
CA VAL A 100 4.34 5.95 -35.10
C VAL A 100 5.38 6.56 -34.14
N ALA A 101 5.46 7.89 -34.06
CA ALA A 101 6.38 8.55 -33.13
C ALA A 101 5.94 8.34 -31.68
N GLY A 102 4.63 8.36 -31.43
CA GLY A 102 4.03 8.06 -30.13
C GLY A 102 4.34 6.65 -29.65
N ASP A 103 4.26 5.65 -30.53
CA ASP A 103 4.54 4.25 -30.21
C ASP A 103 6.04 4.03 -29.92
N VAL A 104 6.92 4.60 -30.73
CA VAL A 104 8.38 4.52 -30.49
C VAL A 104 8.74 5.19 -29.17
N PHE A 105 8.18 6.38 -28.91
CA PHE A 105 8.40 7.07 -27.65
C PHE A 105 7.86 6.28 -26.46
N PHE A 106 6.69 5.64 -26.60
CA PHE A 106 6.14 4.78 -25.57
C PHE A 106 7.08 3.63 -25.20
N ILE A 107 7.67 2.98 -26.21
CA ILE A 107 8.68 1.92 -25.99
C ILE A 107 9.89 2.48 -25.24
N VAL A 108 10.45 3.61 -25.69
CA VAL A 108 11.59 4.26 -25.01
C VAL A 108 11.24 4.62 -23.57
N LEU A 109 10.02 5.10 -23.33
CA LEU A 109 9.53 5.43 -22.00
C LEU A 109 9.42 4.20 -21.10
N ILE A 110 8.97 3.05 -21.62
CA ILE A 110 8.96 1.78 -20.87
C ILE A 110 10.38 1.41 -20.42
N PHE A 111 11.35 1.44 -21.34
CA PHE A 111 12.74 1.17 -21.00
C PHE A 111 13.29 2.17 -19.97
N GLY A 112 12.98 3.47 -20.14
CA GLY A 112 13.35 4.51 -19.18
C GLY A 112 12.74 4.28 -17.80
N ALA A 113 11.45 3.93 -17.71
CA ALA A 113 10.75 3.65 -16.47
C ALA A 113 11.34 2.42 -15.75
N VAL A 114 11.68 1.37 -16.50
CA VAL A 114 12.36 0.18 -15.96
C VAL A 114 13.77 0.52 -15.50
N TYR A 115 14.52 1.31 -16.28
CA TYR A 115 15.86 1.75 -15.93
C TYR A 115 15.88 2.59 -14.65
N CYS A 116 14.89 3.46 -14.47
CA CYS A 116 14.75 4.28 -13.27
C CYS A 116 14.58 3.46 -11.99
N ARG A 117 14.14 2.19 -12.06
CA ARG A 117 14.04 1.30 -10.89
C ARG A 117 15.38 1.12 -10.16
N ARG A 118 16.51 1.31 -10.85
CA ARG A 118 17.85 1.24 -10.25
C ARG A 118 18.12 2.33 -9.20
N PHE A 119 17.37 3.44 -9.23
CA PHE A 119 17.51 4.54 -8.27
C PHE A 119 16.64 4.33 -7.01
N GLY A 120 16.27 3.08 -6.72
CA GLY A 120 15.49 2.69 -5.55
C GLY A 120 13.99 2.99 -5.69
N ASP A 121 13.33 3.11 -4.53
CA ASP A 121 11.86 3.26 -4.43
C ASP A 121 11.35 4.51 -5.15
N ARG A 122 12.12 5.61 -5.05
CA ARG A 122 11.81 6.90 -5.71
C ARG A 122 11.81 6.79 -7.22
N GLY A 123 12.87 6.22 -7.79
CA GLY A 123 13.00 6.05 -9.24
C GLY A 123 11.92 5.11 -9.80
N THR A 124 11.61 4.05 -9.05
CA THR A 124 10.50 3.14 -9.37
C THR A 124 9.15 3.86 -9.39
N ALA A 125 8.87 4.69 -8.38
CA ALA A 125 7.64 5.47 -8.28
C ALA A 125 7.49 6.48 -9.42
N LEU A 126 8.53 7.29 -9.68
CA LEU A 126 8.50 8.30 -10.73
C LEU A 126 8.38 7.67 -12.13
N GLY A 127 9.10 6.56 -12.37
CA GLY A 127 8.98 5.81 -13.62
C GLY A 127 7.57 5.28 -13.85
N LEU A 128 6.95 4.70 -12.80
CA LEU A 128 5.58 4.20 -12.88
C LEU A 128 4.57 5.32 -13.11
N ILE A 129 4.71 6.46 -12.42
CA ILE A 129 3.86 7.65 -12.61
C ILE A 129 3.96 8.14 -14.06
N GLY A 130 5.18 8.36 -14.56
CA GLY A 130 5.39 8.85 -15.92
C GLY A 130 4.80 7.90 -16.97
N PHE A 131 5.05 6.60 -16.82
CA PHE A 131 4.49 5.57 -17.69
C PHE A 131 2.97 5.56 -17.67
N GLN A 132 2.37 5.51 -16.49
CA GLN A 132 0.93 5.32 -16.40
C GLN A 132 0.17 6.58 -16.81
N VAL A 133 0.72 7.77 -16.56
CA VAL A 133 0.11 9.03 -17.00
C VAL A 133 0.25 9.21 -18.52
N TYR A 134 1.38 8.83 -19.12
CA TYR A 134 1.50 8.79 -20.59
C TYR A 134 0.47 7.82 -21.19
N PHE A 135 0.32 6.64 -20.60
CA PHE A 135 -0.67 5.66 -21.04
C PHE A 135 -2.12 6.18 -20.93
N VAL A 136 -2.46 6.88 -19.84
CA VAL A 136 -3.75 7.58 -19.70
C VAL A 136 -3.95 8.62 -20.81
N SER A 137 -2.90 9.35 -21.19
CA SER A 137 -2.98 10.34 -22.27
C SER A 137 -3.39 9.74 -23.62
N LEU A 138 -2.94 8.51 -23.91
CA LEU A 138 -3.31 7.76 -25.11
C LEU A 138 -4.78 7.35 -25.07
N PHE A 139 -5.26 6.88 -23.91
CA PHE A 139 -6.67 6.47 -23.75
C PHE A 139 -7.66 7.62 -23.86
N VAL A 140 -7.29 8.80 -23.34
CA VAL A 140 -8.16 9.98 -23.38
C VAL A 140 -8.01 10.76 -24.69
N SER A 141 -7.14 10.29 -25.60
CA SER A 141 -6.78 11.01 -26.83
C SER A 141 -6.43 12.47 -26.54
N ALA A 142 -5.50 12.66 -25.58
CA ALA A 142 -5.11 13.98 -25.12
C ALA A 142 -4.73 14.88 -26.31
N SER A 143 -5.39 16.02 -26.43
CA SER A 143 -5.10 17.04 -27.43
C SER A 143 -4.41 18.24 -26.78
N THR A 144 -3.69 19.01 -27.58
CA THR A 144 -3.07 20.26 -27.12
C THR A 144 -4.10 21.27 -26.59
N SER A 145 -5.33 21.26 -27.11
CA SER A 145 -6.44 22.10 -26.63
C SER A 145 -7.01 21.67 -25.28
N ALA A 146 -6.93 20.37 -24.94
CA ALA A 146 -7.40 19.83 -23.66
C ALA A 146 -6.34 19.87 -22.55
N LEU A 147 -5.10 20.26 -22.86
CA LEU A 147 -3.99 20.29 -21.90
C LEU A 147 -4.26 21.09 -20.63
N PRO A 148 -4.85 22.30 -20.66
CA PRO A 148 -5.12 23.05 -19.44
C PRO A 148 -6.08 22.30 -18.51
N THR A 149 -7.12 21.68 -19.06
CA THR A 149 -8.10 20.89 -18.31
C THR A 149 -7.47 19.61 -17.76
N LEU A 150 -6.59 18.95 -18.53
CA LEU A 150 -5.86 17.78 -18.07
C LEU A 150 -4.86 18.11 -16.96
N TYR A 151 -4.15 19.25 -17.05
CA TYR A 151 -3.27 19.72 -15.97
C TYR A 151 -4.06 19.98 -14.69
N LEU A 152 -5.22 20.64 -14.79
CA LEU A 152 -6.10 20.85 -13.64
C LEU A 152 -6.57 19.50 -13.06
N THR A 153 -6.95 18.56 -13.92
CA THR A 153 -7.39 17.22 -13.51
C THR A 153 -6.29 16.46 -12.77
N LEU A 154 -5.07 16.44 -13.30
CA LEU A 154 -3.92 15.77 -12.70
C LEU A 154 -3.51 16.43 -11.37
N THR A 155 -3.45 17.75 -11.33
CA THR A 155 -3.12 18.49 -10.10
C THR A 155 -4.14 18.23 -8.99
N ILE A 156 -5.44 18.22 -9.31
CA ILE A 156 -6.50 17.84 -8.36
C ILE A 156 -6.32 16.39 -7.90
N ALA A 157 -6.06 15.45 -8.81
CA ALA A 157 -5.88 14.04 -8.46
C ALA A 157 -4.67 13.83 -7.52
N PHE A 158 -3.54 14.49 -7.78
CA PHE A 158 -2.36 14.48 -6.92
C PHE A 158 -2.65 15.12 -5.55
N ALA A 159 -3.35 16.26 -5.53
CA ALA A 159 -3.74 16.93 -4.29
C ALA A 159 -4.68 16.04 -3.45
N CYS A 160 -5.67 15.40 -4.06
CA CYS A 160 -6.57 14.46 -3.39
C CYS A 160 -5.81 13.26 -2.83
N SER A 161 -4.89 12.68 -3.61
CA SER A 161 -4.01 11.60 -3.13
C SER A 161 -3.15 12.07 -1.94
N ALA A 162 -2.60 13.29 -1.99
CA ALA A 162 -1.86 13.88 -0.88
C ALA A 162 -2.72 14.02 0.39
N VAL A 163 -3.92 14.59 0.26
CA VAL A 163 -4.85 14.79 1.37
C VAL A 163 -5.24 13.45 2.00
N VAL A 164 -5.60 12.45 1.20
CA VAL A 164 -5.98 11.15 1.74
C VAL A 164 -4.79 10.46 2.40
N ARG A 165 -3.59 10.59 1.83
CA ARG A 165 -2.37 9.98 2.36
C ARG A 165 -1.88 10.63 3.66
N PHE A 166 -1.89 11.96 3.75
CA PHE A 166 -1.29 12.68 4.87
C PHE A 166 -2.30 13.16 5.93
N ALA A 167 -3.57 13.36 5.57
CA ALA A 167 -4.58 13.86 6.49
C ALA A 167 -5.63 12.79 6.87
N VAL A 168 -6.17 12.05 5.90
CA VAL A 168 -7.29 11.10 6.17
C VAL A 168 -6.80 9.75 6.70
N VAL A 169 -5.78 9.16 6.06
CA VAL A 169 -5.20 7.86 6.42
C VAL A 169 -3.68 7.99 6.65
N PRO A 170 -3.26 8.76 7.67
CA PRO A 170 -1.85 9.00 7.94
C PRO A 170 -1.16 7.73 8.40
N GLU A 171 -0.24 7.22 7.58
CA GLU A 171 0.60 6.06 7.89
C GLU A 171 1.97 6.54 8.33
N THR A 172 2.19 6.52 9.64
CA THR A 172 3.52 6.75 10.21
C THR A 172 4.16 5.40 10.54
N PRO A 173 5.47 5.24 10.32
CA PRO A 173 6.16 3.98 10.60
C PRO A 173 5.99 3.52 12.05
N GLU A 174 5.94 4.46 13.00
CA GLU A 174 5.70 4.21 14.42
C GLU A 174 4.33 3.57 14.69
N ARG A 175 3.26 4.08 14.05
CA ARG A 175 1.90 3.52 14.20
C ARG A 175 1.81 2.13 13.59
N THR A 176 2.48 1.91 12.46
CA THR A 176 2.56 0.60 11.81
C THR A 176 3.27 -0.41 12.72
N LEU A 177 4.42 -0.06 13.31
CA LEU A 177 5.14 -0.92 14.25
C LEU A 177 4.34 -1.18 15.53
N ALA A 178 3.65 -0.17 16.07
CA ALA A 178 2.79 -0.33 17.24
C ALA A 178 1.66 -1.34 16.98
N ARG A 179 0.97 -1.22 15.83
CA ARG A 179 -0.10 -2.15 15.41
C ARG A 179 0.41 -3.57 15.21
N LEU A 180 1.58 -3.74 14.60
CA LEU A 180 2.19 -5.05 14.41
C LEU A 180 2.56 -5.69 15.77
N ARG A 181 3.09 -4.91 16.71
CA ARG A 181 3.41 -5.39 18.06
C ARG A 181 2.15 -5.78 18.85
N GLU A 182 1.07 -5.01 18.73
CA GLU A 182 -0.22 -5.36 19.34
C GLU A 182 -0.81 -6.63 18.73
N ALA A 183 -0.76 -6.78 17.41
CA ALA A 183 -1.20 -7.99 16.72
C ALA A 183 -0.38 -9.22 17.15
N PHE A 184 0.94 -9.07 17.32
CA PHE A 184 1.81 -10.12 17.84
C PHE A 184 1.43 -10.53 19.27
N ARG A 185 1.24 -9.56 20.17
CA ARG A 185 0.81 -9.84 21.55
C ARG A 185 -0.55 -10.55 21.61
N ALA A 186 -1.51 -10.13 20.79
CA ALA A 186 -2.81 -10.78 20.71
C ALA A 186 -2.70 -12.24 20.22
N ARG A 187 -1.87 -12.50 19.20
CA ARG A 187 -1.62 -13.86 18.70
C ARG A 187 -0.89 -14.74 19.72
N LEU A 188 0.08 -14.18 20.45
CA LEU A 188 0.78 -14.89 21.52
C LEU A 188 -0.21 -15.27 22.64
N ALA A 189 -1.09 -14.34 23.04
CA ALA A 189 -2.12 -14.61 24.03
C ALA A 189 -3.12 -15.69 23.57
N GLN A 190 -3.50 -15.69 22.29
CA GLN A 190 -4.36 -16.74 21.70
C GLN A 190 -3.67 -18.11 21.73
N LEU A 191 -2.37 -18.17 21.41
CA LEU A 191 -1.59 -19.41 21.45
C LEU A 191 -1.48 -19.96 22.87
N ILE A 192 -1.20 -19.10 23.86
CA ILE A 192 -1.16 -19.49 25.28
C ILE A 192 -2.53 -19.98 25.74
N ALA A 193 -3.62 -19.28 25.37
CA ALA A 193 -4.97 -19.70 25.72
C ALA A 193 -5.33 -21.08 25.13
N HIS A 194 -4.96 -21.35 23.87
CA HIS A 194 -5.16 -22.68 23.28
C HIS A 194 -4.31 -23.76 23.96
N GLN A 195 -3.10 -23.45 24.43
CA GLN A 195 -2.31 -24.42 25.19
C GLN A 195 -2.90 -24.71 26.58
N ILE A 196 -3.44 -23.70 27.25
CA ILE A 196 -4.14 -23.87 28.54
C ILE A 196 -5.40 -24.72 28.33
N GLU A 197 -6.21 -24.43 27.30
CA GLU A 197 -7.40 -25.21 26.96
C GLU A 197 -7.06 -26.67 26.62
N LEU A 198 -5.87 -26.92 26.04
CA LEU A 198 -5.34 -28.26 25.80
C LEU A 198 -4.93 -29.00 27.07
N LEU A 199 -4.37 -28.27 28.04
CA LEU A 199 -3.92 -28.80 29.33
C LEU A 199 -5.11 -29.05 30.27
N ASP A 200 -6.17 -28.23 30.16
CA ASP A 200 -7.42 -28.37 30.90
C ASP A 200 -8.40 -29.37 30.25
N ALA A 201 -8.17 -29.73 28.98
CA ALA A 201 -8.93 -30.79 28.32
C ALA A 201 -8.57 -32.14 28.94
N ASP A 202 -9.39 -32.59 29.88
CA ASP A 202 -9.37 -33.94 30.41
C ASP A 202 -9.36 -34.97 29.27
N THR A 203 -8.59 -36.03 29.47
CA THR A 203 -8.28 -37.12 28.50
C THR A 203 -9.52 -37.92 28.03
N ASP A 204 -10.73 -37.50 28.41
CA ASP A 204 -12.03 -38.13 28.08
C ASP A 204 -12.78 -37.47 26.91
N SER A 205 -12.25 -36.40 26.34
CA SER A 205 -12.85 -35.75 25.16
C SER A 205 -12.43 -36.50 23.90
N GLY A 206 -13.33 -37.27 23.28
CA GLY A 206 -13.09 -38.06 22.05
C GLY A 206 -12.72 -37.31 20.77
N GLU A 207 -12.12 -36.11 20.87
CA GLU A 207 -11.46 -35.44 19.75
C GLU A 207 -10.03 -35.97 19.63
N GLY A 208 -9.77 -36.73 18.55
CA GLY A 208 -8.49 -37.41 18.37
C GLY A 208 -7.27 -36.47 18.41
N PRO A 209 -6.12 -36.96 18.92
CA PRO A 209 -4.89 -36.17 19.12
C PRO A 209 -4.37 -35.47 17.85
N GLU A 210 -4.75 -35.95 16.66
CA GLU A 210 -4.42 -35.35 15.38
C GLU A 210 -5.04 -33.97 15.16
N LYS A 211 -6.31 -33.74 15.56
CA LYS A 211 -6.96 -32.42 15.41
C LYS A 211 -6.27 -31.36 16.27
N VAL A 212 -5.95 -31.75 17.50
CA VAL A 212 -5.24 -30.94 18.49
C VAL A 212 -3.84 -30.58 17.99
N LEU A 213 -3.10 -31.55 17.45
CA LEU A 213 -1.79 -31.33 16.84
C LEU A 213 -1.87 -30.41 15.62
N ASP A 214 -2.90 -30.54 14.78
CA ASP A 214 -3.11 -29.69 13.61
C ASP A 214 -3.46 -28.25 14.00
N ASP A 215 -4.24 -28.03 15.06
CA ASP A 215 -4.56 -26.70 15.56
C ASP A 215 -3.33 -26.02 16.20
N LEU A 216 -2.48 -26.78 16.89
CA LEU A 216 -1.17 -26.31 17.37
C LEU A 216 -0.22 -25.95 16.22
N ARG A 217 -0.15 -26.79 15.18
CA ARG A 217 0.64 -26.52 13.96
C ARG A 217 0.16 -25.26 13.24
N ARG A 218 -1.16 -25.07 13.10
CA ARG A 218 -1.72 -23.85 12.51
C ARG A 218 -1.48 -22.61 13.35
N SER A 219 -1.44 -22.73 14.67
CA SER A 219 -1.22 -21.61 15.58
C SER A 219 0.27 -21.20 15.61
N THR A 220 1.18 -22.17 15.63
CA THR A 220 2.63 -21.93 15.51
C THR A 220 3.01 -21.38 14.15
N ALA A 221 2.42 -21.89 13.06
CA ALA A 221 2.62 -21.34 11.72
C ALA A 221 2.19 -19.86 11.63
N ARG A 222 1.03 -19.50 12.19
CA ARG A 222 0.53 -18.11 12.24
C ARG A 222 1.38 -17.18 13.13
N LEU A 223 2.02 -17.73 14.16
CA LEU A 223 2.98 -16.99 15.00
C LEU A 223 4.28 -16.74 14.22
N HIS A 224 4.81 -17.77 13.57
CA HIS A 224 6.01 -17.68 12.74
C HIS A 224 5.82 -16.69 11.57
N GLU A 225 4.66 -16.70 10.92
CA GLU A 225 4.30 -15.73 9.88
C GLU A 225 4.30 -14.29 10.41
N ALA A 226 3.72 -14.05 11.59
CA ALA A 226 3.74 -12.73 12.23
C ALA A 226 5.17 -12.28 12.61
N ALA A 227 5.99 -13.22 13.09
CA ALA A 227 7.40 -12.96 13.40
C ALA A 227 8.20 -12.61 12.14
N LEU A 228 8.04 -13.35 11.04
CA LEU A 228 8.67 -13.04 9.75
C LEU A 228 8.23 -11.69 9.19
N MET A 229 6.96 -11.29 9.34
CA MET A 229 6.50 -9.96 8.94
C MET A 229 7.17 -8.85 9.76
N ILE A 230 7.34 -9.05 11.07
CA ILE A 230 8.04 -8.08 11.93
C ILE A 230 9.51 -8.01 11.53
N GLN A 231 10.16 -9.16 11.34
CA GLN A 231 11.56 -9.23 10.94
C GLN A 231 11.81 -8.57 9.58
N GLY A 232 10.98 -8.86 8.57
CA GLY A 232 11.05 -8.19 7.27
C GLY A 232 10.85 -6.68 7.37
N ARG A 233 9.95 -6.20 8.23
CA ARG A 233 9.76 -4.75 8.45
C ARG A 233 10.91 -4.09 9.20
N LEU A 234 11.58 -4.83 10.11
CA LEU A 234 12.77 -4.37 10.82
C LEU A 234 13.98 -4.33 9.89
N ASP A 235 14.21 -5.35 9.07
CA ASP A 235 15.30 -5.39 8.07
C ASP A 235 15.13 -4.28 7.03
N GLU A 236 13.91 -4.10 6.54
CA GLU A 236 13.65 -3.04 5.56
C GLU A 236 13.52 -1.63 6.21
N GLY A 237 13.44 -1.52 7.53
CA GLY A 237 13.37 -0.26 8.29
C GLY A 237 14.74 0.17 8.85
N SER A 238 15.61 -0.80 9.13
CA SER A 238 17.00 -0.62 9.54
C SER A 238 17.90 -0.49 8.33
N ARG A 239 17.78 0.62 7.59
CA ARG A 239 18.87 1.06 6.70
C ARG A 239 20.11 1.53 7.47
N ASP A 240 20.07 1.48 8.80
CA ASP A 240 21.20 1.80 9.67
C ASP A 240 21.71 0.51 10.34
N ALA A 241 22.81 -0.02 9.83
CA ALA A 241 23.44 -1.26 10.30
C ALA A 241 23.73 -1.25 11.82
N ALA A 242 23.89 -0.05 12.40
CA ALA A 242 24.06 0.15 13.83
C ALA A 242 22.79 -0.17 14.65
N ALA A 243 21.61 0.14 14.13
CA ALA A 243 20.34 -0.14 14.82
C ALA A 243 19.99 -1.64 14.78
N ALA A 244 20.30 -2.32 13.66
CA ALA A 244 20.17 -3.77 13.54
C ALA A 244 21.10 -4.52 14.53
N ALA A 245 22.35 -4.06 14.67
CA ALA A 245 23.30 -4.61 15.64
C ALA A 245 22.85 -4.41 17.10
N LEU A 246 22.22 -3.27 17.42
CA LEU A 246 21.68 -3.02 18.76
C LEU A 246 20.45 -3.87 19.08
N LEU A 247 19.60 -4.14 18.09
CA LEU A 247 18.46 -5.05 18.24
C LEU A 247 18.91 -6.50 18.39
N GLN A 248 19.86 -6.96 17.57
CA GLN A 248 20.45 -8.30 17.72
C GLN A 248 21.09 -8.49 19.09
N ARG A 249 21.81 -7.48 19.60
CA ARG A 249 22.41 -7.52 20.94
C ARG A 249 21.35 -7.63 22.04
N ARG A 250 20.24 -6.88 21.94
CA ARG A 250 19.15 -6.95 22.93
C ARG A 250 18.33 -8.23 22.87
N VAL A 251 18.21 -8.86 21.71
CA VAL A 251 17.57 -10.18 21.59
C VAL A 251 18.49 -11.25 22.18
N ALA A 252 19.80 -11.18 21.90
CA ALA A 252 20.78 -12.09 22.50
C ALA A 252 20.87 -11.95 24.02
N ASP A 253 20.77 -10.73 24.55
CA ASP A 253 20.75 -10.47 26.00
C ASP A 253 19.43 -10.93 26.69
N ALA A 254 18.36 -11.18 25.92
CA ALA A 254 17.08 -11.66 26.43
C ALA A 254 16.92 -13.19 26.37
N GLU A 255 17.85 -13.90 25.71
CA GLU A 255 17.89 -15.36 25.62
C GLU A 255 18.81 -16.02 26.67
N ILE A 256 19.43 -15.23 27.57
CA ILE A 256 20.19 -15.67 28.75
C ILE A 256 19.33 -15.49 30.00
#